data_AF-V6JFL1-F1
#
_entry.id   AF-V6JFL1-F1
#
_cell.length_a   1.000
_cell.length_b   1.000
_cell.length_c   1.000
_cell.angle_alpha   90.00
_cell.angle_beta   90.00
_cell.angle_gamma   90.00
#
_symmetry.space_group_name_H-M   'P 1'
#
loop_
_entity.id
_entity.type
_entity.pdbx_description
1 polymer ?
#
loop_
_entity_poly.entity_id
_entity_poly.type
_entity_poly.pdbx_seq_one_letter_code
_entity_poly.pdbx_strand_id
1 'polypeptide(L)'
;MAGNGGLDLLVQGANWEVLQTARYANGKWAPTKHLFKSGFFYDFTDVVQNGRLRLFIEQPTGSDVTLEETTQNPDGSWPAPTPMPGLAPVRVTSKPTRNYLAAAVVGTHVHLVYIDTNGRLMHTMEQSHGTWTAPDQVAPGGAYRNDWFESLSAASVGGGLQVAAVDQIHRTVLHTALGTNGRWTPWSNVLSWAGTPRHWGMPIRVAMAGFGSSLQMVVLTNGQVAQYHTIRSPNGHWSSWDDINARVDFNRAGFIGTVLQEVTAVNVAGNLQLVFASDDNRGTLFHTTRYANGAWTQATLVQRYTNMSAWRPAGVAGSSG
;
A
#
# COMPACT_ATOMS: atom_id res chain seq x y z
N MET A 1 1.19 -3.07 21.73
CA MET A 1 2.11 -1.93 21.54
C MET A 1 2.51 -1.88 20.06
N ALA A 2 1.68 -1.23 19.24
CA ALA A 2 2.20 -0.53 18.07
C ALA A 2 3.08 0.63 18.58
N GLY A 3 4.14 1.00 17.85
CA GLY A 3 4.96 2.18 18.22
C GLY A 3 6.35 1.93 18.81
N ASN A 4 6.97 0.77 18.59
CA ASN A 4 8.40 0.57 18.93
C ASN A 4 9.35 0.90 17.76
N GLY A 5 8.98 1.82 16.85
CA GLY A 5 9.83 2.25 15.73
C GLY A 5 10.09 1.16 14.69
N GLY A 6 9.12 0.27 14.47
CA GLY A 6 9.21 -0.87 13.57
C GLY A 6 8.21 -0.82 12.40
N LEU A 7 8.22 -1.88 11.58
CA LEU A 7 7.16 -2.14 10.61
C LEU A 7 6.00 -2.84 11.33
N ASP A 8 4.81 -2.27 11.28
CA ASP A 8 3.58 -2.99 11.55
C ASP A 8 3.06 -3.56 10.22
N LEU A 9 2.82 -4.87 10.17
CA LEU A 9 2.37 -5.58 8.98
C LEU A 9 1.00 -6.19 9.26
N LEU A 10 0.01 -5.73 8.51
CA LEU A 10 -1.33 -6.29 8.49
C LEU A 10 -1.51 -7.19 7.27
N VAL A 11 -2.21 -8.30 7.48
CA VAL A 11 -2.37 -9.33 6.46
C VAL A 11 -3.79 -9.86 6.43
N GLN A 12 -4.37 -9.97 5.24
CA GLN A 12 -5.64 -10.68 5.04
C GLN A 12 -5.37 -12.19 4.94
N GLY A 13 -5.98 -12.96 5.85
CA GLY A 13 -6.03 -14.41 5.77
C GLY A 13 -7.17 -14.92 4.89
N ALA A 14 -7.09 -16.18 4.49
CA ALA A 14 -8.00 -16.84 3.57
C ALA A 14 -9.46 -16.92 4.05
N ASN A 15 -9.73 -16.75 5.35
CA ASN A 15 -11.10 -16.72 5.88
C ASN A 15 -11.58 -15.29 6.22
N TRP A 16 -11.06 -14.28 5.53
CA TRP A 16 -11.44 -12.87 5.73
C TRP A 16 -11.14 -12.37 7.15
N GLU A 17 -10.06 -12.88 7.72
CA GLU A 17 -9.48 -12.35 8.95
C GLU A 17 -8.39 -11.34 8.65
N VAL A 18 -8.24 -10.36 9.54
CA VAL A 18 -7.09 -9.46 9.56
C VAL A 18 -6.16 -9.91 10.66
N LEU A 19 -4.91 -10.15 10.28
CA LEU A 19 -3.83 -10.56 11.16
C LEU A 19 -2.82 -9.42 11.28
N GLN A 20 -2.14 -9.35 12.42
CA GLN A 20 -1.03 -8.44 12.62
C GLN A 20 0.21 -9.23 13.02
N THR A 21 1.33 -8.91 12.40
CA THR A 21 2.67 -9.12 12.94
C THR A 21 3.43 -7.80 12.85
N ALA A 22 4.62 -7.74 13.41
CA ALA A 22 5.46 -6.55 13.36
C ALA A 22 6.92 -6.96 13.28
N ARG A 23 7.73 -6.16 12.58
CA ARG A 23 9.19 -6.27 12.59
C ARG A 23 9.76 -5.13 13.39
N TYR A 24 10.34 -5.46 14.54
CA TYR A 24 10.98 -4.48 15.42
C TYR A 24 12.25 -3.90 14.79
N ALA A 25 12.69 -2.75 15.29
CA ALA A 25 13.93 -2.11 14.85
C ALA A 25 15.18 -3.02 14.97
N ASN A 26 15.18 -3.94 15.95
CA ASN A 26 16.24 -4.95 16.13
C ASN A 26 16.18 -6.12 15.13
N GLY A 27 15.24 -6.09 14.19
CA GLY A 27 15.06 -7.09 13.13
C GLY A 27 14.28 -8.34 13.51
N LYS A 28 13.86 -8.48 14.78
CA LYS A 28 13.00 -9.60 15.20
C LYS A 28 11.55 -9.36 14.78
N TRP A 29 10.86 -10.46 14.47
CA TRP A 29 9.42 -10.43 14.23
C TRP A 29 8.64 -10.74 15.50
N ALA A 30 7.52 -10.07 15.66
CA ALA A 30 6.53 -10.36 16.67
C ALA A 30 5.73 -11.62 16.29
N PRO A 31 5.24 -12.40 17.26
CA PRO A 31 4.25 -13.42 17.00
C PRO A 31 3.03 -12.83 16.28
N THR A 32 2.49 -13.57 15.32
CA THR A 32 1.27 -13.18 14.62
C THR A 32 0.09 -13.28 15.57
N LYS A 33 -0.75 -12.24 15.58
CA LYS A 33 -2.02 -12.21 16.31
C LYS A 33 -3.17 -12.00 15.35
N HIS A 34 -4.29 -12.63 15.65
CA HIS A 34 -5.57 -12.36 15.00
C HIS A 34 -6.13 -11.05 15.57
N LEU A 35 -6.48 -10.10 14.69
CA LEU A 35 -7.10 -8.85 15.12
C LEU A 35 -8.61 -9.01 15.22
N PHE A 36 -9.23 -9.37 14.10
CA PHE A 36 -10.66 -9.64 14.02
C PHE A 36 -10.97 -10.42 12.73
N LYS A 37 -12.19 -10.94 12.65
CA LYS A 37 -12.75 -11.58 11.46
C LYS A 37 -13.95 -10.77 11.01
N SER A 38 -13.97 -10.36 9.75
CA SER A 38 -15.16 -9.78 9.12
C SER A 38 -15.83 -10.82 8.22
N GLY A 39 -17.14 -10.71 8.02
CA GLY A 39 -17.94 -11.68 7.27
C GLY A 39 -17.51 -11.81 5.79
N PHE A 40 -16.83 -10.79 5.25
CA PHE A 40 -16.17 -10.71 3.94
C PHE A 40 -15.85 -9.23 3.70
N PHE A 41 -14.68 -8.89 3.13
CA PHE A 41 -14.34 -7.54 2.69
C PHE A 41 -13.49 -7.61 1.42
N TYR A 42 -13.54 -6.58 0.57
CA TYR A 42 -12.78 -6.58 -0.68
C TYR A 42 -11.31 -6.28 -0.44
N ASP A 43 -11.04 -5.26 0.35
CA ASP A 43 -9.70 -4.73 0.54
C ASP A 43 -9.56 -3.96 1.86
N PHE A 44 -8.33 -3.66 2.24
CA PHE A 44 -8.02 -2.85 3.41
C PHE A 44 -6.65 -2.15 3.28
N THR A 45 -6.50 -1.04 3.99
CA THR A 45 -5.22 -0.34 4.15
C THR A 45 -5.10 0.17 5.58
N ASP A 46 -3.88 0.47 6.02
CA ASP A 46 -3.63 1.00 7.34
C ASP A 46 -2.74 2.23 7.34
N VAL A 47 -2.80 2.96 8.45
CA VAL A 47 -1.83 4.01 8.80
C VAL A 47 -1.54 3.94 10.29
N VAL A 48 -0.39 4.48 10.70
CA VAL A 48 -0.18 4.90 12.08
C VAL A 48 -0.44 6.40 12.19
N GLN A 49 -1.32 6.78 13.12
CA GLN A 49 -1.56 8.17 13.47
C GLN A 49 -1.62 8.28 14.99
N ASN A 50 -0.94 9.28 15.56
CA ASN A 50 -0.89 9.50 17.00
C ASN A 50 -0.47 8.24 17.79
N GLY A 51 0.48 7.46 17.25
CA GLY A 51 1.00 6.24 17.86
C GLY A 51 0.03 5.05 17.85
N ARG A 52 -1.09 5.13 17.13
CA ARG A 52 -2.07 4.05 17.02
C ARG A 52 -2.26 3.65 15.57
N LEU A 53 -2.40 2.34 15.37
CA LEU A 53 -2.83 1.80 14.08
C LEU A 53 -4.29 2.14 13.85
N ARG A 54 -4.58 2.61 12.63
CA ARG A 54 -5.92 2.79 12.08
C ARG A 54 -6.03 1.91 10.85
N LEU A 55 -7.17 1.25 10.71
CA LEU A 55 -7.49 0.36 9.63
C LEU A 55 -8.71 0.89 8.88
N PHE A 56 -8.63 0.86 7.55
CA PHE A 56 -9.70 1.26 6.65
C PHE A 56 -10.04 0.07 5.76
N ILE A 57 -11.33 -0.21 5.59
CA ILE A 57 -11.83 -1.45 4.99
C ILE A 57 -12.90 -1.13 3.96
N GLU A 58 -12.84 -1.83 2.82
CA GLU A 58 -13.90 -1.83 1.82
C GLU A 58 -14.93 -2.93 2.12
N GLN A 59 -15.98 -2.56 2.84
CA GLN A 59 -17.03 -3.49 3.27
C GLN A 59 -18.16 -3.53 2.22
N PRO A 60 -18.43 -4.68 1.57
CA PRO A 60 -19.54 -4.80 0.62
C PRO A 60 -20.90 -4.66 1.30
N THR A 61 -21.76 -3.86 0.70
CA THR A 61 -23.13 -3.58 1.13
C THR A 61 -24.08 -3.61 -0.07
N GLY A 62 -24.52 -4.83 -0.46
CA GLY A 62 -25.36 -5.03 -1.64
C GLY A 62 -24.57 -4.79 -2.94
N SER A 63 -24.97 -3.78 -3.71
CA SER A 63 -24.25 -3.29 -4.91
C SER A 63 -23.30 -2.14 -4.61
N ASP A 64 -23.12 -1.80 -3.34
CA ASP A 64 -22.29 -0.68 -2.90
C ASP A 64 -21.15 -1.21 -2.02
N VAL A 65 -20.18 -0.34 -1.76
CA VAL A 65 -19.11 -0.52 -0.79
C VAL A 65 -19.25 0.58 0.25
N THR A 66 -19.34 0.18 1.50
CA THR A 66 -19.19 1.07 2.64
C THR A 66 -17.72 1.09 3.03
N LEU A 67 -17.12 2.27 3.03
CA LEU A 67 -15.80 2.47 3.60
C LEU A 67 -15.96 2.51 5.12
N GLU A 68 -15.34 1.55 5.80
CA GLU A 68 -15.36 1.42 7.26
C GLU A 68 -13.99 1.69 7.85
N GLU A 69 -13.96 2.13 9.10
CA GLU A 69 -12.75 2.37 9.84
C GLU A 69 -12.79 1.76 11.25
N THR A 70 -11.61 1.42 11.77
CA THR A 70 -11.40 1.08 13.18
C THR A 70 -10.02 1.53 13.62
N THR A 71 -9.88 1.86 14.90
CA THR A 71 -8.62 2.31 15.49
C THR A 71 -8.24 1.40 16.65
N GLN A 72 -6.98 1.00 16.72
CA GLN A 72 -6.45 0.21 17.82
C GLN A 72 -6.59 0.98 19.14
N ASN A 73 -7.16 0.33 20.16
CA ASN A 73 -7.20 0.84 21.52
C ASN A 73 -5.79 0.81 22.15
N PRO A 74 -5.52 1.61 23.22
CA PRO A 74 -4.23 1.60 23.91
C PRO A 74 -3.78 0.23 24.42
N ASP A 75 -4.74 -0.61 24.81
CA ASP A 75 -4.51 -1.98 25.27
C ASP A 75 -4.20 -2.95 24.12
N GLY A 76 -4.25 -2.49 22.87
CA GLY A 76 -4.02 -3.27 21.66
C GLY A 76 -5.26 -4.01 21.13
N SER A 77 -6.41 -3.90 21.80
CA SER A 77 -7.68 -4.43 21.32
C SER A 77 -8.21 -3.60 20.13
N TRP A 78 -9.09 -4.21 19.35
CA TRP A 78 -9.71 -3.58 18.19
C TRP A 78 -11.23 -3.55 18.36
N PRO A 79 -11.86 -2.37 18.30
CA PRO A 79 -13.29 -2.25 18.09
C PRO A 79 -13.71 -2.84 16.74
N ALA A 80 -14.98 -3.21 16.63
CA ALA A 80 -15.56 -3.55 15.33
C ALA A 80 -15.45 -2.34 14.37
N PRO A 81 -15.10 -2.56 13.09
CA PRO A 81 -15.15 -1.51 12.08
C PRO A 81 -16.54 -0.86 12.01
N THR A 82 -16.55 0.45 11.80
CA THR A 82 -17.78 1.24 11.65
C THR A 82 -17.71 2.10 10.39
N PRO A 83 -18.84 2.42 9.73
CA PRO A 83 -18.85 3.31 8.59
C PRO A 83 -18.16 4.65 8.89
N MET A 84 -17.34 5.11 7.94
CA MET A 84 -16.65 6.39 8.04
C MET A 84 -17.65 7.55 8.16
N PRO A 85 -17.62 8.36 9.24
CA PRO A 85 -18.64 9.38 9.49
C PRO A 85 -18.72 10.42 8.38
N GLY A 86 -19.92 10.62 7.84
CA GLY A 86 -20.17 11.62 6.79
C GLY A 86 -19.87 11.15 5.35
N LEU A 87 -19.38 9.92 5.15
CA LEU A 87 -19.24 9.32 3.82
C LEU A 87 -20.45 8.48 3.45
N ALA A 88 -21.01 8.76 2.27
CA ALA A 88 -22.00 7.89 1.67
C ALA A 88 -21.33 6.62 1.10
N PRO A 89 -22.04 5.47 1.05
CA PRO A 89 -21.58 4.29 0.33
C PRO A 89 -21.22 4.60 -1.13
N VAL A 90 -20.19 3.93 -1.62
CA VAL A 90 -19.69 4.05 -2.99
C VAL A 90 -20.31 2.94 -3.83
N ARG A 91 -20.99 3.28 -4.92
CA ARG A 91 -21.54 2.27 -5.85
C ARG A 91 -20.39 1.41 -6.42
N VAL A 92 -20.57 0.10 -6.56
CA VAL A 92 -19.66 -0.83 -7.26
C VAL A 92 -20.39 -1.56 -8.41
N THR A 93 -19.92 -1.42 -9.66
CA THR A 93 -20.50 -2.10 -10.86
C THR A 93 -19.78 -3.42 -11.16
N SER A 94 -18.50 -3.52 -10.77
CA SER A 94 -17.72 -4.75 -10.69
C SER A 94 -17.10 -4.85 -9.30
N LYS A 95 -16.94 -6.07 -8.80
CA LYS A 95 -16.33 -6.30 -7.48
C LYS A 95 -14.84 -5.93 -7.57
N PRO A 96 -14.31 -5.07 -6.68
CA PRO A 96 -12.87 -4.81 -6.62
C PRO A 96 -12.13 -6.12 -6.35
N THR A 97 -11.03 -6.34 -7.07
CA THR A 97 -10.28 -7.60 -7.03
C THR A 97 -9.08 -7.56 -6.10
N ARG A 98 -8.54 -6.37 -5.72
CA ARG A 98 -7.57 -6.03 -4.62
C ARG A 98 -6.84 -4.68 -4.85
N ASN A 99 -6.36 -4.00 -3.79
CA ASN A 99 -5.59 -2.72 -3.77
C ASN A 99 -6.29 -1.50 -4.39
N TYR A 100 -7.58 -1.34 -4.07
CA TYR A 100 -8.43 -0.24 -4.54
C TYR A 100 -8.58 0.85 -3.48
N LEU A 101 -7.89 0.72 -2.35
CA LEU A 101 -7.88 1.67 -1.24
C LEU A 101 -6.45 1.89 -0.75
N ALA A 102 -6.05 3.14 -0.56
CA ALA A 102 -4.79 3.49 0.09
C ALA A 102 -4.96 4.72 0.98
N ALA A 103 -4.14 4.78 2.02
CA ALA A 103 -4.18 5.83 3.01
C ALA A 103 -2.81 6.44 3.23
N ALA A 104 -2.77 7.72 3.59
CA ALA A 104 -1.58 8.36 4.12
C ALA A 104 -1.94 9.44 5.14
N VAL A 105 -1.09 9.62 6.15
CA VAL A 105 -1.20 10.73 7.11
C VAL A 105 -0.40 11.91 6.59
N VAL A 106 -1.09 13.02 6.29
CA VAL A 106 -0.46 14.27 5.83
C VAL A 106 -0.74 15.36 6.86
N GLY A 107 0.31 15.80 7.54
CA GLY A 107 0.17 16.64 8.72
C GLY A 107 -0.60 15.90 9.81
N THR A 108 -1.76 16.43 10.19
CA THR A 108 -2.65 15.83 11.20
C THR A 108 -3.82 15.05 10.62
N HIS A 109 -3.98 15.04 9.28
CA HIS A 109 -5.16 14.49 8.63
C HIS A 109 -4.84 13.15 7.97
N VAL A 110 -5.78 12.21 8.04
CA VAL A 110 -5.74 11.03 7.18
C VAL A 110 -6.35 11.39 5.84
N HIS A 111 -5.64 11.06 4.78
CA HIS A 111 -6.14 11.09 3.42
C HIS A 111 -6.38 9.66 2.95
N LEU A 112 -7.54 9.43 2.33
CA LEU A 112 -7.87 8.20 1.63
C LEU A 112 -7.98 8.48 0.15
N VAL A 113 -7.45 7.54 -0.64
CA VAL A 113 -7.61 7.50 -2.08
C VAL A 113 -8.15 6.13 -2.45
N TYR A 114 -9.14 6.08 -3.33
CA TYR A 114 -9.75 4.85 -3.76
C TYR A 114 -10.19 4.89 -5.22
N ILE A 115 -10.42 3.73 -5.84
CA ILE A 115 -10.96 3.62 -7.20
C ILE A 115 -12.49 3.44 -7.12
N ASP A 116 -13.25 4.34 -7.73
CA ASP A 116 -14.71 4.26 -7.78
C ASP A 116 -15.23 3.34 -8.91
N THR A 117 -16.56 3.25 -8.97
CA THR A 117 -17.35 2.49 -9.94
C THR A 117 -17.03 2.71 -11.41
N ASN A 118 -16.56 3.91 -11.74
CA ASN A 118 -16.31 4.34 -13.11
C ASN A 118 -14.82 4.25 -13.43
N GLY A 119 -14.02 3.60 -12.57
CA GLY A 119 -12.58 3.57 -12.67
C GLY A 119 -11.94 4.91 -12.31
N ARG A 120 -12.63 5.82 -11.62
CA ARG A 120 -12.05 7.12 -11.24
C ARG A 120 -11.32 6.98 -9.93
N LEU A 121 -10.13 7.58 -9.83
CA LEU A 121 -9.49 7.75 -8.54
C LEU A 121 -10.17 8.91 -7.80
N MET A 122 -10.68 8.61 -6.63
CA MET A 122 -11.36 9.53 -5.74
C MET A 122 -10.51 9.75 -4.49
N HIS A 123 -10.61 10.93 -3.91
CA HIS A 123 -9.92 11.33 -2.71
C HIS A 123 -10.92 11.85 -1.69
N THR A 124 -10.68 11.52 -0.43
CA THR A 124 -11.36 12.12 0.71
C THR A 124 -10.37 12.29 1.85
N MET A 125 -10.61 13.27 2.72
CA MET A 125 -9.78 13.53 3.89
C MET A 125 -10.64 13.59 5.14
N GLU A 126 -10.09 13.04 6.21
CA GLU A 126 -10.65 13.20 7.54
C GLU A 126 -10.42 14.65 8.00
N GLN A 127 -11.48 15.28 8.49
CA GLN A 127 -11.43 16.61 9.07
C GLN A 127 -11.15 16.54 10.57
N SER A 128 -10.71 17.64 11.18
CA SER A 128 -10.33 17.70 12.59
C SER A 128 -11.43 17.29 13.59
N HIS A 129 -12.70 17.37 13.20
CA HIS A 129 -13.84 16.92 14.01
C HIS A 129 -14.25 15.45 13.78
N GLY A 130 -13.48 14.69 13.00
CA GLY A 130 -13.66 13.24 12.81
C GLY A 130 -14.65 12.83 11.72
N THR A 131 -15.33 13.76 11.03
CA THR A 131 -16.05 13.43 9.78
C THR A 131 -15.14 13.60 8.56
N TRP A 132 -15.50 12.94 7.48
CA TRP A 132 -14.76 12.94 6.22
C TRP A 132 -15.36 13.91 5.21
N THR A 133 -14.52 14.50 4.36
CA THR A 133 -14.98 15.35 3.25
C THR A 133 -15.77 14.55 2.22
N ALA A 134 -16.68 15.21 1.50
CA ALA A 134 -17.26 14.64 0.28
C ALA A 134 -16.13 14.25 -0.70
N PRO A 135 -16.15 13.06 -1.30
CA PRO A 135 -15.09 12.64 -2.21
C PRO A 135 -14.97 13.53 -3.45
N ASP A 136 -13.73 13.89 -3.81
CA ASP A 136 -13.40 14.62 -5.03
C ASP A 136 -12.49 13.77 -5.93
N GLN A 137 -12.49 14.05 -7.23
CA GLN A 137 -11.68 13.28 -8.18
C GLN A 137 -10.21 13.70 -8.06
N VAL A 138 -9.31 12.71 -8.02
CA VAL A 138 -7.86 12.92 -8.03
C VAL A 138 -7.44 13.47 -9.39
N ALA A 139 -6.81 14.65 -9.38
CA ALA A 139 -6.27 15.33 -10.57
C ALA A 139 -7.28 15.38 -11.75
N PRO A 140 -8.44 16.04 -11.59
CA PRO A 140 -9.60 15.93 -12.48
C PRO A 140 -9.40 16.54 -13.88
N GLY A 141 -8.28 17.23 -14.13
CA GLY A 141 -7.94 17.82 -15.43
C GLY A 141 -7.00 16.98 -16.30
N GLY A 142 -6.57 15.79 -15.85
CA GLY A 142 -5.57 14.96 -16.54
C GLY A 142 -6.15 14.10 -17.67
N ALA A 143 -5.29 13.70 -18.62
CA ALA A 143 -5.64 12.76 -19.70
C ALA A 143 -6.07 11.38 -19.14
N TYR A 144 -5.45 10.96 -18.04
CA TYR A 144 -5.60 9.63 -17.43
C TYR A 144 -6.69 9.55 -16.35
N ARG A 145 -7.55 10.57 -16.20
CA ARG A 145 -8.43 10.72 -15.02
C ARG A 145 -9.51 9.63 -14.84
N ASN A 146 -9.82 8.88 -15.89
CA ASN A 146 -10.84 7.81 -15.92
C ASN A 146 -10.30 6.53 -16.62
N ASP A 147 -9.02 6.22 -16.45
CA ASP A 147 -8.42 5.02 -17.05
C ASP A 147 -8.78 3.74 -16.30
N TRP A 148 -8.33 2.60 -16.82
CA TRP A 148 -8.43 1.33 -16.11
C TRP A 148 -7.28 1.20 -15.11
N PHE A 149 -7.57 1.58 -13.87
CA PHE A 149 -6.66 1.40 -12.76
C PHE A 149 -6.85 0.05 -12.06
N GLU A 150 -5.75 -0.62 -11.71
CA GLU A 150 -5.79 -1.93 -11.01
C GLU A 150 -5.15 -1.91 -9.62
N SER A 151 -4.32 -0.90 -9.33
CA SER A 151 -3.67 -0.78 -8.02
C SER A 151 -3.35 0.68 -7.77
N LEU A 152 -3.43 1.09 -6.51
CA LEU A 152 -3.02 2.41 -6.09
C LEU A 152 -2.21 2.39 -4.80
N SER A 153 -1.45 3.45 -4.57
CA SER A 153 -0.70 3.66 -3.34
C SER A 153 -0.69 5.15 -3.00
N ALA A 154 -0.58 5.45 -1.71
CA ALA A 154 -0.54 6.80 -1.17
C ALA A 154 0.64 6.93 -0.20
N ALA A 155 1.33 8.07 -0.23
CA ALA A 155 2.42 8.35 0.70
C ALA A 155 2.49 9.84 1.05
N SER A 156 2.87 10.15 2.28
CA SER A 156 3.14 11.51 2.74
C SER A 156 4.58 11.89 2.39
N VAL A 157 4.75 12.95 1.58
CA VAL A 157 6.08 13.43 1.15
C VAL A 157 6.10 14.94 1.16
N GLY A 158 7.06 15.52 1.87
CA GLY A 158 7.26 16.97 1.94
C GLY A 158 6.03 17.74 2.44
N GLY A 159 5.17 17.11 3.24
CA GLY A 159 3.92 17.70 3.74
C GLY A 159 2.76 17.67 2.73
N GLY A 160 2.91 17.01 1.59
CA GLY A 160 1.83 16.76 0.63
C GLY A 160 1.52 15.26 0.47
N LEU A 161 0.38 14.97 -0.15
CA LEU A 161 -0.01 13.61 -0.51
C LEU A 161 0.58 13.27 -1.88
N GLN A 162 1.31 12.17 -2.00
CA GLN A 162 1.68 11.56 -3.28
C GLN A 162 0.75 10.39 -3.55
N VAL A 163 0.32 10.24 -4.80
CA VAL A 163 -0.56 9.16 -5.26
C VAL A 163 0.05 8.55 -6.51
N ALA A 164 0.13 7.22 -6.53
CA ALA A 164 0.48 6.47 -7.71
C ALA A 164 -0.58 5.43 -8.02
N ALA A 165 -0.75 5.15 -9.31
CA ALA A 165 -1.71 4.19 -9.78
C ALA A 165 -1.14 3.38 -10.95
N VAL A 166 -1.45 2.09 -10.97
CA VAL A 166 -1.17 1.19 -12.09
C VAL A 166 -2.27 1.37 -13.11
N ASP A 167 -1.89 1.77 -14.32
CA ASP A 167 -2.78 1.96 -15.46
C ASP A 167 -2.58 0.81 -16.45
N GLN A 168 -3.62 -0.02 -16.57
CA GLN A 168 -3.59 -1.22 -17.40
C GLN A 168 -3.80 -0.94 -18.89
N ILE A 169 -4.47 0.15 -19.24
CA ILE A 169 -4.69 0.52 -20.64
C ILE A 169 -3.34 0.92 -21.25
N HIS A 170 -2.60 1.79 -20.56
CA HIS A 170 -1.32 2.28 -21.06
C HIS A 170 -0.11 1.47 -20.57
N ARG A 171 -0.34 0.41 -19.78
CA ARG A 171 0.69 -0.49 -19.23
C ARG A 171 1.80 0.26 -18.49
N THR A 172 1.40 1.26 -17.72
CA THR A 172 2.33 2.15 -17.03
C THR A 172 1.94 2.34 -15.56
N VAL A 173 2.82 3.01 -14.82
CA VAL A 173 2.50 3.58 -13.52
C VAL A 173 2.43 5.09 -13.66
N LEU A 174 1.32 5.65 -13.19
CA LEU A 174 1.08 7.08 -13.18
C LEU A 174 1.33 7.64 -11.78
N HIS A 175 1.76 8.90 -11.74
CA HIS A 175 2.00 9.62 -10.49
C HIS A 175 1.36 11.01 -10.54
N THR A 176 0.78 11.40 -9.40
CA THR A 176 0.31 12.75 -9.11
C THR A 176 0.52 13.09 -7.63
N ALA A 177 0.39 14.37 -7.28
CA ALA A 177 0.54 14.86 -5.92
C ALA A 177 -0.50 15.93 -5.60
N LEU A 178 -1.05 15.90 -4.38
CA LEU A 178 -1.75 17.02 -3.78
C LEU A 178 -0.73 17.86 -3.03
N GLY A 179 -0.44 19.05 -3.56
CA GLY A 179 0.47 19.99 -2.92
C GLY A 179 -0.11 20.58 -1.63
N THR A 180 0.74 21.19 -0.82
CA THR A 180 0.34 21.92 0.40
C THR A 180 -0.58 23.11 0.13
N ASN A 181 -0.65 23.56 -1.12
CA ASN A 181 -1.58 24.58 -1.60
C ASN A 181 -2.98 24.02 -1.93
N GLY A 182 -3.24 22.74 -1.66
CA GLY A 182 -4.52 22.08 -1.94
C GLY A 182 -4.78 21.83 -3.42
N ARG A 183 -3.75 21.88 -4.28
CA ARG A 183 -3.90 21.62 -5.72
C ARG A 183 -3.21 20.33 -6.14
N TRP A 184 -3.93 19.55 -6.92
CA TRP A 184 -3.37 18.39 -7.61
C TRP A 184 -2.43 18.83 -8.73
N THR A 185 -1.29 18.16 -8.85
CA THR A 185 -0.52 18.16 -10.11
C THR A 185 -1.27 17.36 -11.18
N PRO A 186 -1.03 17.58 -12.47
CA PRO A 186 -1.51 16.67 -13.49
C PRO A 186 -0.91 15.27 -13.32
N TRP A 187 -1.64 14.25 -13.74
CA TRP A 187 -1.11 12.90 -13.88
C TRP A 187 0.09 12.89 -14.83
N SER A 188 1.12 12.12 -14.45
CA SER A 188 2.34 11.96 -15.24
C SER A 188 2.76 10.50 -15.31
N ASN A 189 3.24 10.08 -16.48
CA ASN A 189 3.77 8.74 -16.70
C ASN A 189 5.19 8.63 -16.14
N VAL A 190 5.39 7.81 -15.10
CA VAL A 190 6.70 7.67 -14.44
C VAL A 190 7.74 7.07 -15.38
N LEU A 191 7.36 6.16 -16.28
CA LEU A 191 8.29 5.58 -17.27
C LEU A 191 8.89 6.62 -18.21
N SER A 192 8.15 7.69 -18.52
CA SER A 192 8.66 8.80 -19.32
C SER A 192 9.75 9.61 -18.62
N TRP A 193 9.81 9.56 -17.29
CA TRP A 193 10.80 10.28 -16.48
C TRP A 193 11.96 9.39 -16.03
N ALA A 194 11.66 8.19 -15.55
CA ALA A 194 12.64 7.23 -15.05
C ALA A 194 13.28 6.37 -16.16
N GLY A 195 12.72 6.42 -17.37
CA GLY A 195 13.00 5.45 -18.43
C GLY A 195 12.22 4.14 -18.25
N THR A 196 12.25 3.29 -19.27
CA THR A 196 11.57 1.98 -19.26
C THR A 196 12.61 0.86 -19.10
N PRO A 197 12.49 -0.02 -18.09
CA PRO A 197 13.35 -1.18 -17.97
C PRO A 197 13.29 -2.08 -19.21
N ARG A 198 14.42 -2.72 -19.54
CA ARG A 198 14.51 -3.65 -20.69
C ARG A 198 13.47 -4.77 -20.64
N HIS A 199 13.14 -5.24 -19.44
CA HIS A 199 12.20 -6.34 -19.20
C HIS A 199 10.92 -5.86 -18.51
N TRP A 200 10.44 -4.66 -18.84
CA TRP A 200 9.20 -4.14 -18.30
C TRP A 200 8.00 -4.98 -18.75
N GLY A 201 7.35 -5.65 -17.79
CA GLY A 201 6.08 -6.36 -17.99
C GLY A 201 4.88 -5.44 -17.81
N MET A 202 3.67 -6.02 -17.83
CA MET A 202 2.46 -5.28 -17.47
C MET A 202 2.52 -5.00 -15.96
N PRO A 203 2.52 -3.73 -15.52
CA PRO A 203 2.48 -3.41 -14.10
C PRO A 203 1.19 -3.95 -13.51
N ILE A 204 1.24 -4.52 -12.30
CA ILE A 204 0.06 -5.09 -11.62
C ILE A 204 -0.12 -4.48 -10.24
N ARG A 205 0.95 -4.03 -9.59
CA ARG A 205 0.91 -3.41 -8.27
C ARG A 205 1.88 -2.27 -8.13
N VAL A 206 1.53 -1.29 -7.33
CA VAL A 206 2.41 -0.20 -6.90
C VAL A 206 2.38 -0.06 -5.38
N ALA A 207 3.54 0.15 -4.78
CA ALA A 207 3.67 0.55 -3.38
C ALA A 207 4.64 1.72 -3.25
N MET A 208 4.35 2.62 -2.32
CA MET A 208 5.12 3.83 -2.09
C MET A 208 5.42 4.04 -0.62
N ALA A 209 6.57 4.64 -0.35
CA ALA A 209 6.93 5.09 1.00
C ALA A 209 7.58 6.49 0.94
N GLY A 210 7.17 7.36 1.86
CA GLY A 210 7.72 8.70 2.01
C GLY A 210 9.03 8.72 2.79
N PHE A 211 9.98 9.51 2.33
CA PHE A 211 11.32 9.68 2.92
C PHE A 211 11.61 11.16 3.09
N GLY A 212 10.94 11.80 4.05
CA GLY A 212 10.97 13.25 4.22
C GLY A 212 10.40 13.93 2.98
N SER A 213 11.26 14.53 2.16
CA SER A 213 10.89 15.17 0.87
C SER A 213 11.12 14.30 -0.36
N SER A 214 11.60 13.07 -0.18
CA SER A 214 11.75 12.08 -1.27
C SER A 214 10.66 11.01 -1.21
N LEU A 215 10.42 10.36 -2.35
CA LEU A 215 9.50 9.23 -2.47
C LEU A 215 10.27 8.00 -2.96
N GLN A 216 10.03 6.85 -2.35
CA GLN A 216 10.46 5.55 -2.88
C GLN A 216 9.24 4.88 -3.49
N MET A 217 9.38 4.32 -4.68
CA MET A 217 8.31 3.62 -5.40
C MET A 217 8.79 2.23 -5.80
N VAL A 218 7.91 1.25 -5.60
CA VAL A 218 8.09 -0.13 -6.05
C VAL A 218 6.92 -0.52 -6.93
N VAL A 219 7.21 -1.17 -8.05
CA VAL A 219 6.20 -1.69 -8.97
C VAL A 219 6.42 -3.18 -9.19
N LEU A 220 5.37 -3.97 -9.01
CA LEU A 220 5.34 -5.36 -9.46
C LEU A 220 4.79 -5.41 -10.88
N THR A 221 5.39 -6.25 -11.71
CA THR A 221 4.86 -6.56 -13.04
C THR A 221 4.47 -8.04 -13.12
N ASN A 222 3.54 -8.39 -14.00
CA ASN A 222 3.06 -9.77 -14.19
C ASN A 222 4.11 -10.76 -14.75
N GLY A 223 5.35 -10.30 -14.95
CA GLY A 223 6.49 -11.18 -15.26
C GLY A 223 7.01 -11.85 -14.00
N GLN A 224 7.40 -13.12 -14.11
CA GLN A 224 7.81 -13.98 -12.98
C GLN A 224 8.95 -13.40 -12.10
N VAL A 225 9.69 -12.38 -12.56
CA VAL A 225 10.93 -11.90 -11.93
C VAL A 225 11.14 -10.40 -12.16
N ALA A 226 10.11 -9.56 -12.08
CA ALA A 226 10.30 -8.12 -12.31
C ALA A 226 9.55 -7.26 -11.27
N GLN A 227 10.26 -6.94 -10.19
CA GLN A 227 9.88 -5.88 -9.27
C GLN A 227 10.91 -4.77 -9.42
N TYR A 228 10.44 -3.58 -9.75
CA TYR A 228 11.30 -2.44 -10.02
C TYR A 228 11.19 -1.41 -8.93
N HIS A 229 12.31 -0.77 -8.63
CA HIS A 229 12.42 0.28 -7.63
C HIS A 229 12.88 1.58 -8.28
N THR A 230 12.25 2.71 -7.95
CA THR A 230 12.71 4.04 -8.34
C THR A 230 12.55 5.02 -7.18
N ILE A 231 13.27 6.14 -7.25
CA ILE A 231 13.26 7.21 -6.27
C ILE A 231 12.86 8.50 -6.96
N ARG A 232 11.84 9.17 -6.44
CA ARG A 232 11.60 10.58 -6.74
C ARG A 232 12.36 11.44 -5.74
N SER A 233 13.33 12.18 -6.24
CA SER A 233 14.13 13.12 -5.46
C SER A 233 13.30 14.36 -5.07
N PRO A 234 13.74 15.16 -4.07
CA PRO A 234 12.99 16.34 -3.62
C PRO A 234 12.77 17.40 -4.71
N ASN A 235 13.68 17.46 -5.69
CA ASN A 235 13.56 18.33 -6.87
C ASN A 235 12.59 17.79 -7.94
N GLY A 236 11.94 16.65 -7.68
CA GLY A 236 11.01 16.01 -8.59
C GLY A 236 11.62 15.10 -9.65
N HIS A 237 12.95 14.96 -9.68
CA HIS A 237 13.63 14.05 -10.61
C HIS A 237 13.45 12.59 -10.19
N TRP A 238 13.15 11.72 -11.15
CA TRP A 238 13.06 10.27 -10.94
C TRP A 238 14.40 9.59 -11.26
N SER A 239 14.88 8.73 -10.37
CA SER A 239 16.00 7.85 -10.73
C SER A 239 15.57 6.84 -11.79
N SER A 240 16.54 6.26 -12.49
CA SER A 240 16.27 5.04 -13.27
C SER A 240 15.76 3.93 -12.37
N TRP A 241 14.99 3.02 -12.96
CA TRP A 241 14.50 1.83 -12.28
C TRP A 241 15.63 0.84 -11.99
N ASP A 242 15.69 0.37 -10.75
CA ASP A 242 16.55 -0.71 -10.29
C ASP A 242 15.76 -2.03 -10.21
N ASP A 243 16.32 -3.13 -10.70
CA ASP A 243 15.70 -4.45 -10.64
C ASP A 243 15.94 -5.07 -9.25
N ILE A 244 14.88 -5.18 -8.45
CA ILE A 244 14.95 -5.68 -7.08
C ILE A 244 15.37 -7.16 -7.07
N ASN A 245 14.97 -7.98 -8.06
CA ASN A 245 15.33 -9.41 -8.08
C ASN A 245 16.84 -9.59 -8.17
N ALA A 246 17.52 -8.76 -8.95
CA ALA A 246 18.96 -8.74 -9.07
C ALA A 246 19.67 -8.33 -7.76
N ARG A 247 18.96 -7.69 -6.82
CA ARG A 247 19.51 -7.21 -5.54
C ARG A 247 19.27 -8.17 -4.37
N VAL A 248 18.10 -8.81 -4.31
CA VAL A 248 17.63 -9.47 -3.08
C VAL A 248 17.60 -11.00 -3.14
N ASP A 249 17.82 -11.63 -4.30
CA ASP A 249 17.83 -13.09 -4.47
C ASP A 249 16.62 -13.80 -3.83
N PHE A 250 15.43 -13.59 -4.41
CA PHE A 250 14.21 -14.28 -3.97
C PHE A 250 14.33 -15.81 -4.04
N ASN A 251 15.11 -16.35 -4.99
CA ASN A 251 15.27 -17.80 -5.18
C ASN A 251 15.82 -18.46 -3.90
N ARG A 252 16.81 -17.84 -3.26
CA ARG A 252 17.36 -18.31 -1.98
C ARG A 252 16.36 -18.28 -0.82
N ALA A 253 15.36 -17.41 -0.90
CA ALA A 253 14.26 -17.37 0.05
C ALA A 253 13.21 -18.48 -0.21
N GLY A 254 13.36 -19.30 -1.26
CA GLY A 254 12.44 -20.37 -1.63
C GLY A 254 11.43 -19.98 -2.71
N PHE A 255 11.65 -18.85 -3.39
CA PHE A 255 10.86 -18.42 -4.54
C PHE A 255 11.27 -19.25 -5.77
N ILE A 256 10.54 -20.31 -6.10
CA ILE A 256 10.73 -21.06 -7.35
C ILE A 256 9.36 -21.17 -8.03
N GLY A 257 9.15 -20.37 -9.07
CA GLY A 257 7.90 -20.37 -9.86
C GLY A 257 6.69 -19.73 -9.16
N THR A 258 6.90 -18.99 -8.07
CA THR A 258 5.86 -18.26 -7.33
C THR A 258 5.56 -16.93 -8.02
N VAL A 259 4.30 -16.50 -8.08
CA VAL A 259 3.94 -15.15 -8.58
C VAL A 259 3.69 -14.24 -7.37
N LEU A 260 4.37 -13.10 -7.33
CA LEU A 260 4.08 -12.05 -6.35
C LEU A 260 2.88 -11.26 -6.83
N GLN A 261 1.85 -11.16 -6.01
CA GLN A 261 0.62 -10.42 -6.32
C GLN A 261 0.44 -9.18 -5.48
N GLU A 262 1.16 -9.03 -4.37
CA GLU A 262 1.02 -7.89 -3.48
C GLU A 262 2.36 -7.39 -2.97
N VAL A 263 2.43 -6.08 -2.71
CA VAL A 263 3.58 -5.43 -2.09
C VAL A 263 3.12 -4.30 -1.20
N THR A 264 3.74 -4.17 -0.03
CA THR A 264 3.67 -2.97 0.79
C THR A 264 5.07 -2.39 1.00
N ALA A 265 5.15 -1.07 1.10
CA ALA A 265 6.38 -0.32 1.25
C ALA A 265 6.27 0.65 2.42
N VAL A 266 7.21 0.60 3.35
CA VAL A 266 7.17 1.41 4.57
C VAL A 266 8.54 1.99 4.86
N ASN A 267 8.59 3.25 5.29
CA ASN A 267 9.80 3.85 5.83
C ASN A 267 9.91 3.51 7.31
N VAL A 268 10.96 2.78 7.71
CA VAL A 268 11.26 2.52 9.11
C VAL A 268 12.66 3.05 9.41
N ALA A 269 12.72 4.14 10.18
CA ALA A 269 13.95 4.79 10.58
C ALA A 269 14.90 5.08 9.39
N GLY A 270 14.35 5.59 8.28
CA GLY A 270 15.13 5.92 7.08
C GLY A 270 15.52 4.72 6.22
N ASN A 271 14.98 3.53 6.50
CA ASN A 271 15.15 2.34 5.67
C ASN A 271 13.83 1.96 5.01
N LEU A 272 13.88 1.55 3.75
CA LEU A 272 12.70 1.05 3.04
C LEU A 272 12.52 -0.42 3.40
N GLN A 273 11.43 -0.71 4.10
CA GLN A 273 10.98 -2.08 4.37
C GLN A 273 9.97 -2.47 3.30
N LEU A 274 10.21 -3.59 2.64
CA LEU A 274 9.28 -4.16 1.66
C LEU A 274 8.80 -5.51 2.15
N VAL A 275 7.49 -5.73 2.05
CA VAL A 275 6.89 -7.06 2.19
C VAL A 275 6.13 -7.38 0.93
N PHE A 276 6.43 -8.52 0.33
CA PHE A 276 5.74 -9.05 -0.84
C PHE A 276 4.89 -10.26 -0.43
N ALA A 277 3.70 -10.41 -1.00
CA ALA A 277 2.89 -11.60 -0.86
C ALA A 277 2.73 -12.33 -2.19
N SER A 278 2.81 -13.66 -2.13
CA SER A 278 2.53 -14.52 -3.27
C SER A 278 1.08 -14.97 -3.32
N ASP A 279 0.62 -15.38 -4.50
CA ASP A 279 -0.66 -16.08 -4.70
C ASP A 279 -0.60 -17.60 -4.55
N ASP A 280 0.52 -18.14 -4.08
CA ASP A 280 0.61 -19.58 -3.87
C ASP A 280 -0.35 -20.06 -2.78
N ASN A 281 -0.64 -21.37 -2.76
CA ASN A 281 -1.52 -21.97 -1.76
C ASN A 281 -1.00 -21.85 -0.31
N ARG A 282 0.21 -21.32 -0.10
CA ARG A 282 0.82 -21.11 1.21
C ARG A 282 0.69 -19.65 1.68
N GLY A 283 0.37 -18.72 0.79
CA GLY A 283 0.39 -17.28 1.05
C GLY A 283 1.77 -16.81 1.51
N THR A 284 2.82 -17.22 0.79
CA THR A 284 4.21 -16.92 1.15
C THR A 284 4.47 -15.41 1.23
N LEU A 285 5.12 -14.96 2.31
CA LEU A 285 5.48 -13.56 2.52
C LEU A 285 7.00 -13.40 2.51
N PHE A 286 7.49 -12.51 1.66
CA PHE A 286 8.92 -12.21 1.55
C PHE A 286 9.19 -10.82 2.08
N HIS A 287 10.25 -10.69 2.88
CA HIS A 287 10.69 -9.43 3.44
C HIS A 287 12.12 -9.10 2.99
N THR A 288 12.35 -7.84 2.62
CA THR A 288 13.67 -7.26 2.38
C THR A 288 13.72 -5.82 2.87
N THR A 289 14.92 -5.32 3.12
CA THR A 289 15.20 -3.95 3.50
C THR A 289 16.17 -3.31 2.50
N ARG A 290 15.85 -2.11 2.01
CA ARG A 290 16.85 -1.22 1.43
C ARG A 290 17.28 -0.22 2.49
N TYR A 291 18.56 -0.26 2.86
CA TYR A 291 19.13 0.67 3.83
C TYR A 291 19.25 2.08 3.24
N ALA A 292 19.38 3.08 4.12
CA ALA A 292 19.60 4.47 3.73
C ALA A 292 20.82 4.65 2.80
N ASN A 293 21.86 3.83 2.95
CA ASN A 293 23.05 3.83 2.08
C ASN A 293 22.81 3.17 0.70
N GLY A 294 21.61 2.66 0.43
CA GLY A 294 21.22 2.02 -0.81
C GLY A 294 21.51 0.52 -0.92
N ALA A 295 22.18 -0.07 0.07
CA ALA A 295 22.37 -1.51 0.10
C ALA A 295 21.05 -2.23 0.39
N TRP A 296 20.83 -3.36 -0.28
CA TRP A 296 19.68 -4.22 -0.07
C TRP A 296 20.07 -5.44 0.77
N THR A 297 19.18 -5.84 1.68
CA THR A 297 19.28 -7.16 2.30
C THR A 297 18.78 -8.23 1.33
N GLN A 298 19.26 -9.45 1.50
CA GLN A 298 18.65 -10.61 0.86
C GLN A 298 17.20 -10.77 1.33
N ALA A 299 16.35 -11.31 0.46
CA ALA A 299 14.97 -11.63 0.80
C ALA A 299 14.92 -12.75 1.84
N THR A 300 13.99 -12.66 2.77
CA THR A 300 13.75 -13.68 3.78
C THR A 300 12.26 -13.99 3.90
N LEU A 301 11.91 -15.22 4.25
CA LEU A 301 10.53 -15.60 4.53
C LEU A 301 10.10 -15.03 5.87
N VAL A 302 9.00 -14.28 5.91
CA VAL A 302 8.38 -13.84 7.17
C VAL A 302 7.94 -15.06 7.99
N GLN A 303 7.43 -16.09 7.31
CA GLN A 303 6.99 -17.35 7.92
C GLN A 303 8.09 -18.12 8.67
N ARG A 304 9.38 -17.83 8.44
CA ARG A 304 10.47 -18.42 9.24
C ARG A 304 10.52 -17.87 10.66
N TYR A 305 9.97 -16.68 10.88
CA TYR A 305 10.05 -15.97 12.15
C TYR A 305 8.73 -15.93 12.91
N THR A 306 7.61 -16.06 12.20
CA THR A 306 6.27 -16.11 12.81
C THR A 306 5.36 -17.09 12.07
N ASN A 307 4.53 -17.83 12.79
CA ASN A 307 3.65 -18.83 12.20
C ASN A 307 2.43 -18.17 11.54
N MET A 308 2.44 -18.10 10.21
CA MET A 308 1.34 -17.57 9.40
C MET A 308 0.77 -18.56 8.39
N SER A 309 1.32 -19.77 8.30
CA SER A 309 1.02 -20.71 7.21
C SER A 309 -0.42 -21.22 7.21
N ALA A 310 -1.05 -21.29 8.39
CA ALA A 310 -2.45 -21.71 8.51
C ALA A 310 -3.43 -20.70 7.86
N TRP A 311 -3.01 -19.44 7.71
CA TRP A 311 -3.88 -18.35 7.29
C TRP A 311 -3.84 -18.06 5.80
N ARG A 312 -2.83 -18.56 5.08
CA ARG A 312 -2.63 -18.31 3.64
C ARG A 312 -2.82 -16.82 3.24
N PRO A 313 -1.90 -15.95 3.70
CA PRO A 313 -1.89 -14.52 3.36
C PRO A 313 -2.18 -14.21 1.88
N ALA A 314 -3.08 -13.26 1.63
CA ALA A 314 -3.45 -12.90 0.26
C ALA A 314 -3.46 -11.38 -0.02
N GLY A 315 -3.41 -10.55 1.03
CA GLY A 315 -3.32 -9.09 0.98
C GLY A 315 -2.39 -8.59 2.07
N VAL A 316 -1.63 -7.54 1.81
CA VAL A 316 -0.70 -6.94 2.80
C VAL A 316 -0.87 -5.43 2.84
N ALA A 317 -0.97 -4.89 4.05
CA ALA A 317 -0.89 -3.48 4.31
C ALA A 317 0.18 -3.24 5.39
N GLY A 318 0.89 -2.13 5.31
CA GLY A 318 2.01 -1.87 6.21
C GLY A 318 2.12 -0.41 6.56
N SER A 319 2.47 -0.16 7.80
CA SER A 319 2.73 1.18 8.31
C SER A 319 3.84 1.15 9.36
N SER A 320 4.28 2.34 9.78
CA SER A 320 5.31 2.52 10.78
C SER A 320 4.88 3.59 11.76
N GLY A 321 5.06 3.31 13.06
CA GLY A 321 4.85 4.26 14.16
C GLY A 321 6.13 4.82 14.73
#